data_AF-A0A9C8SWQ6-F1
#
_entry.id   AF-A0A9C8SWQ6-F1
#
_cell.length_a   1.000
_cell.length_b   1.000
_cell.length_c   1.000
_cell.angle_alpha   90.00
_cell.angle_beta   90.00
_cell.angle_gamma   90.00
#
_symmetry.space_group_name_H-M   'P 1'
#
loop_
_entity.id
_entity.type
_entity.pdbx_description
1 polymer ?
#
loop_
_entity_poly.entity_id
_entity_poly.type
_entity_poly.pdbx_seq_one_letter_code
_entity_poly.pdbx_strand_id
1 'polypeptide(L)'
;MAHYLKERKKISKSRRIILEVGAGSGLLSEELRKRGINIIATDDGYEEIVPVAPVKLLDYHEAIRRFRPNIVICSWMPYQEDWTPAFRRPKYVKEYILIGESYRGCCGSDKTWKYHPGFEEVFLKGINKWSLCRRDYSEHKLHSVVISFRRYK
;
A
#
# COMPACT_ATOMS: atom_id res chain seq x y z
N MET A 1 10.66 -2.23 -3.97
CA MET A 1 9.77 -2.60 -2.84
C MET A 1 10.32 -3.73 -1.96
N ALA A 2 10.59 -4.94 -2.49
CA ALA A 2 11.01 -6.07 -1.65
C ALA A 2 12.25 -5.81 -0.76
N HIS A 3 13.29 -5.14 -1.29
CA HIS A 3 14.47 -4.74 -0.51
C HIS A 3 14.09 -3.90 0.71
N TYR A 4 13.31 -2.83 0.46
CA TYR A 4 12.78 -1.96 1.50
C TYR A 4 12.05 -2.75 2.59
N LEU A 5 11.10 -3.62 2.21
CA LEU A 5 10.35 -4.44 3.19
C LEU A 5 11.24 -5.40 3.99
N LYS A 6 12.33 -5.93 3.40
CA LYS A 6 13.33 -6.74 4.13
C LYS A 6 14.11 -5.93 5.15
N GLU A 7 14.49 -4.68 4.82
CA GLU A 7 15.15 -3.78 5.77
C GLU A 7 14.22 -3.43 6.92
N ARG A 8 12.92 -3.20 6.64
CA ARG A 8 11.92 -3.03 7.69
C ARG A 8 11.92 -4.25 8.60
N LYS A 9 11.85 -5.49 8.06
CA LYS A 9 11.91 -6.75 8.85
C LYS A 9 13.04 -6.74 9.88
N LYS A 10 14.27 -6.39 9.51
CA LYS A 10 15.44 -6.35 10.41
C LYS A 10 15.26 -5.43 11.64
N ILE A 11 14.41 -4.42 11.55
CA ILE A 11 14.20 -3.41 12.62
C ILE A 11 13.24 -3.90 13.74
N SER A 12 12.45 -4.97 13.56
CA SER A 12 11.55 -5.49 14.61
C SER A 12 11.87 -6.94 14.96
N LYS A 13 11.90 -7.23 16.26
CA LYS A 13 12.07 -8.57 16.82
C LYS A 13 10.83 -9.47 16.67
N SER A 14 9.66 -8.93 16.30
CA SER A 14 8.43 -9.70 16.07
C SER A 14 8.20 -10.06 14.59
N ARG A 15 7.52 -11.19 14.35
CA ARG A 15 7.06 -11.59 13.01
C ARG A 15 6.08 -10.55 12.48
N ARG A 16 6.55 -9.70 11.56
CA ARG A 16 5.69 -8.68 10.94
C ARG A 16 4.70 -9.31 9.97
N ILE A 17 3.44 -8.92 10.10
CA ILE A 17 2.39 -9.20 9.12
C ILE A 17 2.32 -8.01 8.17
N ILE A 18 2.45 -8.29 6.88
CA ILE A 18 2.28 -7.33 5.79
C ILE A 18 0.98 -7.69 5.07
N LEU A 19 0.12 -6.70 4.88
CA LEU A 19 -1.17 -6.85 4.22
C LEU A 19 -1.23 -5.91 3.01
N GLU A 20 -1.60 -6.43 1.85
CA GLU A 20 -2.05 -5.64 0.72
C GLU A 20 -3.58 -5.59 0.70
N VAL A 21 -4.15 -4.39 0.63
CA VAL A 21 -5.60 -4.14 0.49
C VAL A 21 -5.88 -3.56 -0.89
N GLY A 22 -7.00 -3.94 -1.50
CA GLY A 22 -7.29 -3.59 -2.89
C GLY A 22 -6.28 -4.24 -3.85
N ALA A 23 -5.97 -5.52 -3.64
CA ALA A 23 -4.91 -6.22 -4.37
C ALA A 23 -5.28 -6.55 -5.83
N GLY A 24 -6.55 -6.40 -6.22
CA GLY A 24 -7.09 -6.78 -7.51
C GLY A 24 -6.68 -8.20 -7.89
N SER A 25 -5.85 -8.32 -8.93
CA SER A 25 -5.38 -9.61 -9.43
C SER A 25 -4.36 -10.32 -8.52
N GLY A 26 -3.80 -9.62 -7.53
CA GLY A 26 -2.79 -10.14 -6.60
C GLY A 26 -1.35 -10.13 -7.13
N LEU A 27 -1.11 -9.54 -8.32
CA LEU A 27 0.19 -9.58 -9.00
C LEU A 27 1.32 -8.94 -8.18
N LEU A 28 1.07 -7.80 -7.52
CA LEU A 28 2.07 -7.15 -6.68
C LEU A 28 2.49 -8.04 -5.51
N SER A 29 1.53 -8.58 -4.77
CA SER A 29 1.79 -9.55 -3.70
C SER A 29 2.56 -10.78 -4.19
N GLU A 30 2.20 -11.31 -5.36
CA GLU A 30 2.88 -12.48 -5.92
C GLU A 30 4.37 -12.20 -6.21
N GLU A 31 4.67 -11.08 -6.87
CA GLU A 31 6.05 -10.67 -7.13
C GLU A 31 6.85 -10.39 -5.86
N LEU A 32 6.19 -9.91 -4.80
CA LEU A 32 6.81 -9.75 -3.49
C LEU A 32 7.07 -11.11 -2.80
N ARG A 33 6.14 -12.07 -2.92
CA ARG A 33 6.30 -13.43 -2.36
C ARG A 33 7.46 -14.17 -3.02
N LYS A 34 7.58 -14.13 -4.34
CA LYS A 34 8.73 -14.68 -5.09
C LYS A 34 10.09 -14.15 -4.59
N ARG A 35 10.09 -12.95 -3.98
CA ARG A 35 11.27 -12.29 -3.41
C ARG A 35 11.43 -12.53 -1.90
N GLY A 36 10.66 -13.43 -1.29
CA GLY A 36 10.74 -13.82 0.13
C GLY A 36 10.00 -12.88 1.10
N ILE A 37 9.04 -12.09 0.60
CA ILE A 37 8.17 -11.28 1.45
C ILE A 37 6.95 -12.11 1.86
N ASN A 38 6.65 -12.10 3.16
CA ASN A 38 5.44 -12.75 3.67
C ASN A 38 4.33 -11.71 3.68
N ILE A 39 3.51 -11.70 2.63
CA ILE A 39 2.43 -10.73 2.41
C ILE A 39 1.11 -11.44 2.13
N ILE A 40 0.05 -10.94 2.76
CA ILE A 40 -1.33 -11.38 2.55
C ILE A 40 -1.98 -10.39 1.59
N ALA A 41 -2.61 -10.89 0.54
CA ALA A 41 -3.36 -10.06 -0.42
C ALA A 41 -4.86 -10.17 -0.13
N THR A 42 -5.54 -9.02 -0.11
CA THR A 42 -7.00 -8.92 0.09
C THR A 42 -7.60 -7.94 -0.90
N ASP A 43 -8.80 -8.28 -1.36
CA ASP A 43 -9.62 -7.48 -2.26
C ASP A 43 -11.08 -7.82 -2.00
N ASP A 44 -12.00 -6.87 -2.17
CA ASP A 44 -13.44 -7.11 -1.99
C ASP A 44 -14.13 -7.63 -3.25
N GLY A 45 -13.41 -7.67 -4.38
CA GLY A 45 -13.90 -8.19 -5.65
C GLY A 45 -14.86 -7.25 -6.37
N TYR A 46 -15.02 -6.00 -5.92
CA TYR A 46 -15.97 -5.04 -6.49
C TYR A 46 -15.76 -4.80 -8.00
N GLU A 47 -14.49 -4.73 -8.43
CA GLU A 47 -14.11 -4.52 -9.85
C GLU A 47 -14.13 -5.82 -10.68
N GLU A 48 -14.58 -6.95 -10.10
CA GLU A 48 -14.64 -8.27 -10.75
C GLU A 48 -13.31 -8.73 -11.41
N ILE A 49 -12.18 -8.23 -10.89
CA ILE A 49 -10.86 -8.56 -11.41
C ILE A 49 -10.56 -10.03 -11.11
N VAL A 50 -10.35 -10.82 -12.16
CA VAL A 50 -9.96 -12.23 -12.04
C VAL A 50 -8.57 -12.32 -11.38
N PRO A 51 -8.45 -12.96 -10.19
CA PRO A 51 -7.16 -13.13 -9.54
C PRO A 51 -6.23 -14.02 -10.37
N VAL A 52 -5.01 -13.56 -10.62
CA VAL A 52 -3.94 -14.36 -11.24
C VAL A 52 -2.99 -14.96 -10.20
N ALA A 53 -3.18 -14.59 -8.94
CA ALA A 53 -2.44 -15.06 -7.78
C ALA A 53 -3.37 -15.16 -6.56
N PRO A 54 -2.93 -15.80 -5.46
CA PRO A 54 -3.76 -15.93 -4.26
C PRO A 54 -4.13 -14.57 -3.64
N VAL A 55 -5.43 -14.25 -3.69
CA VAL A 55 -6.10 -13.10 -3.08
C VAL A 55 -7.25 -13.60 -2.22
N LYS A 56 -7.39 -13.09 -0.99
CA LYS A 56 -8.52 -13.41 -0.12
C LYS A 56 -9.63 -12.40 -0.37
N LEU A 57 -10.84 -12.88 -0.64
CA LEU A 57 -12.04 -12.05 -0.79
C LEU A 57 -12.45 -11.47 0.57
N LEU A 58 -11.99 -10.26 0.87
CA LEU A 58 -12.18 -9.55 2.13
C LEU A 58 -12.06 -8.04 1.90
N ASP A 59 -13.00 -7.28 2.47
CA ASP A 59 -12.89 -5.82 2.49
C ASP A 59 -11.70 -5.36 3.36
N TYR A 60 -11.22 -4.15 3.11
CA TYR A 60 -10.03 -3.65 3.81
C TYR A 60 -10.25 -3.48 5.33
N HIS A 61 -11.45 -3.13 5.79
CA HIS A 61 -11.75 -3.03 7.22
C HIS A 61 -11.67 -4.40 7.90
N GLU A 62 -12.31 -5.42 7.33
CA GLU A 62 -12.25 -6.78 7.84
C GLU A 62 -10.82 -7.32 7.81
N ALA A 63 -10.12 -7.16 6.70
CA ALA A 63 -8.75 -7.62 6.52
C ALA A 63 -7.80 -7.03 7.59
N ILE A 64 -7.86 -5.72 7.84
CA ILE A 64 -7.06 -5.06 8.87
C ILE A 64 -7.39 -5.60 10.26
N ARG A 65 -8.68 -5.74 10.58
CA ARG A 65 -9.13 -6.24 11.89
C ARG A 65 -8.69 -7.68 12.11
N ARG A 66 -8.85 -8.54 11.10
CA ARG A 66 -8.59 -9.99 11.14
C ARG A 66 -7.10 -10.30 11.22
N PHE A 67 -6.29 -9.69 10.36
CA PHE A 67 -4.86 -10.01 10.26
C PHE A 67 -3.97 -9.15 11.16
N ARG A 68 -4.50 -8.04 11.70
CA ARG A 68 -3.78 -7.10 12.57
C ARG A 68 -2.38 -6.74 12.03
N PRO A 69 -2.27 -6.28 10.77
CA PRO A 69 -0.98 -6.09 10.11
C PRO A 69 -0.13 -5.00 10.77
N ASN A 70 1.19 -5.14 10.69
CA ASN A 70 2.09 -4.06 11.07
C ASN A 70 2.35 -3.08 9.92
N ILE A 71 2.29 -3.59 8.69
CA ILE A 71 2.45 -2.82 7.45
C ILE A 71 1.25 -3.08 6.55
N VAL A 72 0.60 -2.01 6.09
CA VAL A 72 -0.43 -2.07 5.05
C VAL A 72 0.13 -1.52 3.75
N ILE A 73 -0.16 -2.14 2.62
CA ILE A 73 0.16 -1.66 1.27
C ILE A 73 -1.15 -1.49 0.52
N CYS A 74 -1.29 -0.39 -0.21
CA CYS A 74 -2.44 -0.15 -1.09
C CYS A 74 -1.94 0.35 -2.44
N SER A 75 -2.34 -0.36 -3.50
CA SER A 75 -1.92 -0.16 -4.90
C SER A 75 -3.02 -0.73 -5.80
N TRP A 76 -4.10 -0.02 -6.08
CA TRP A 76 -4.27 1.43 -6.05
C TRP A 76 -5.52 1.77 -5.24
N MET A 77 -5.50 2.86 -4.48
CA MET A 77 -6.69 3.29 -3.76
C MET A 77 -7.74 3.80 -4.76
N PRO A 78 -9.02 3.40 -4.65
CA PRO A 78 -10.05 3.84 -5.58
C PRO A 78 -10.19 5.36 -5.62
N TYR A 79 -10.64 5.88 -6.75
CA TYR A 79 -10.75 7.32 -6.98
C TYR A 79 -11.74 7.96 -5.99
N GLN A 80 -11.36 9.10 -5.42
CA GLN A 80 -12.11 9.86 -4.40
C GLN A 80 -12.33 9.14 -3.06
N GLU A 81 -11.75 7.96 -2.86
CA GLU A 81 -11.80 7.25 -1.59
C GLU A 81 -10.63 7.62 -0.65
N ASP A 82 -10.87 7.51 0.65
CA ASP A 82 -9.83 7.63 1.68
C ASP A 82 -9.93 6.50 2.71
N TRP A 83 -9.25 5.38 2.44
CA TRP A 83 -9.20 4.23 3.37
C TRP A 83 -8.19 4.41 4.49
N THR A 84 -7.35 5.43 4.40
CA THR A 84 -6.22 5.61 5.30
C THR A 84 -6.58 5.84 6.79
N PRO A 85 -7.77 6.35 7.17
CA PRO A 85 -8.19 6.33 8.58
C PRO A 85 -8.26 4.92 9.18
N ALA A 86 -8.66 3.92 8.39
CA ALA A 86 -8.66 2.52 8.84
C ALA A 86 -7.25 1.98 9.08
N PHE A 87 -6.25 2.51 8.36
CA PHE A 87 -4.84 2.16 8.55
C PHE A 87 -4.26 2.89 9.77
N ARG A 88 -4.61 4.17 9.96
CA ARG A 88 -4.06 5.02 11.02
C ARG A 88 -4.66 4.75 12.40
N ARG A 89 -5.94 4.38 12.49
CA ARG A 89 -6.64 4.19 13.78
C ARG A 89 -6.02 3.08 14.64
N PRO A 90 -5.69 1.88 14.13
CA PRO A 90 -5.17 0.81 14.96
C PRO A 90 -3.69 0.99 15.31
N LYS A 91 -3.36 1.00 16.61
CA LYS A 91 -1.98 1.19 17.10
C LYS A 91 -0.98 0.12 16.66
N TYR A 92 -1.46 -1.07 16.27
CA TYR A 92 -0.62 -2.17 15.77
C TYR A 92 -0.14 -1.96 14.33
N VAL A 93 -0.85 -1.14 13.54
CA VAL A 93 -0.37 -0.67 12.24
C VAL A 93 0.68 0.40 12.51
N LYS A 94 1.92 0.09 12.16
CA LYS A 94 3.08 0.95 12.36
C LYS A 94 3.47 1.70 11.09
N GLU A 95 3.04 1.20 9.95
CA GLU A 95 3.34 1.78 8.65
C GLU A 95 2.23 1.46 7.66
N TYR A 96 1.92 2.39 6.78
CA TYR A 96 1.18 2.10 5.56
C TYR A 96 1.93 2.69 4.37
N ILE A 97 1.87 2.01 3.23
CA ILE A 97 2.56 2.39 2.01
C ILE A 97 1.51 2.56 0.93
N LEU A 98 1.47 3.74 0.34
CA LEU A 98 0.58 4.05 -0.77
C LEU A 98 1.38 4.07 -2.05
N ILE A 99 0.82 3.46 -3.09
CA ILE A 99 1.35 3.46 -4.45
C ILE A 99 0.28 4.06 -5.35
N GLY A 100 0.63 5.16 -6.01
CA GLY A 100 -0.19 5.70 -7.08
C GLY A 100 0.13 7.14 -7.42
N GLU A 101 -0.73 7.75 -8.23
CA GLU A 101 -0.66 9.17 -8.53
C GLU A 101 -1.12 9.92 -7.27
N SER A 102 -0.24 10.73 -6.68
CA SER A 102 -0.54 11.45 -5.44
C SER A 102 -1.52 12.61 -5.67
N TYR A 103 -1.16 13.83 -5.29
CA TYR A 103 -2.00 15.01 -5.49
C TYR A 103 -2.38 15.16 -6.97
N ARG A 104 -3.67 15.48 -7.22
CA ARG A 104 -4.25 15.70 -8.57
C ARG A 104 -4.29 14.45 -9.48
N GLY A 105 -4.03 13.28 -8.92
CA GLY A 105 -4.17 11.98 -9.59
C GLY A 105 -5.57 11.37 -9.48
N CYS A 106 -5.71 10.13 -9.95
CA CYS A 106 -6.95 9.35 -9.80
C CYS A 106 -6.85 8.26 -8.71
N CYS A 107 -5.79 8.26 -7.89
CA CYS A 107 -5.59 7.28 -6.81
C CYS A 107 -6.00 7.89 -5.47
N GLY A 108 -7.10 7.43 -4.87
CA GLY A 108 -7.62 8.01 -3.64
C GLY A 108 -8.17 9.43 -3.81
N SER A 109 -8.21 10.17 -2.70
CA SER A 109 -8.59 11.59 -2.63
C SER A 109 -7.41 12.44 -2.16
N ASP A 110 -7.55 13.78 -2.17
CA ASP A 110 -6.53 14.66 -1.57
C ASP A 110 -6.29 14.36 -0.08
N LYS A 111 -7.30 13.81 0.62
CA LYS A 111 -7.18 13.41 2.03
C LYS A 111 -6.31 12.16 2.22
N THR A 112 -6.15 11.34 1.20
CA THR A 112 -5.32 10.13 1.19
C THR A 112 -3.83 10.46 1.26
N TRP A 113 -3.44 11.56 0.60
CA TRP A 113 -2.04 11.93 0.38
C TRP A 113 -1.54 13.09 1.24
N LYS A 114 -2.45 13.76 1.95
CA LYS A 114 -2.11 14.88 2.84
C LYS A 114 -1.29 14.44 4.05
N TYR A 115 -0.67 15.44 4.68
CA TYR A 115 -0.05 15.26 5.98
C TYR A 115 -1.02 14.74 7.05
N HIS A 116 -0.53 13.75 7.79
CA HIS A 116 -1.26 13.13 8.88
C HIS A 116 -0.45 13.23 10.18
N PRO A 117 -0.94 13.98 11.19
CA PRO A 117 -0.30 14.05 12.49
C PRO A 117 -0.04 12.66 13.09
N GLY A 118 1.15 12.48 13.68
CA GLY A 118 1.58 11.20 14.25
C GLY A 118 2.24 10.25 13.24
N PHE A 119 2.38 10.66 11.97
CA PHE A 119 3.05 9.91 10.93
C PHE A 119 4.14 10.74 10.24
N GLU A 120 5.29 10.12 10.04
CA GLU A 120 6.35 10.58 9.15
C GLU A 120 6.06 10.12 7.71
N GLU A 121 6.09 11.06 6.77
CA GLU A 121 6.04 10.76 5.34
C GLU A 121 7.44 10.56 4.77
N VAL A 122 7.65 9.41 4.13
CA VAL A 122 8.92 9.07 3.51
C VAL A 122 8.70 8.65 2.06
N PHE A 123 9.06 9.57 1.17
CA PHE A 123 9.18 9.31 -0.26
C PHE A 123 10.31 8.31 -0.51
N LEU A 124 9.99 7.14 -1.04
CA LEU A 124 10.97 6.09 -1.27
C LEU A 124 11.75 6.36 -2.57
N LYS A 125 12.59 7.42 -2.58
CA LYS A 125 13.31 7.94 -3.76
C LYS A 125 13.98 6.85 -4.62
N GLY A 126 14.65 5.89 -3.98
CA GLY A 126 15.32 4.78 -4.69
C GLY A 126 14.36 3.80 -5.40
N ILE A 127 13.09 3.75 -5.00
CA ILE A 127 12.02 3.03 -5.68
C ILE A 127 11.32 3.95 -6.69
N ASN A 128 11.02 5.20 -6.31
CA ASN A 128 10.29 6.16 -7.14
C ASN A 128 11.02 6.50 -8.43
N LYS A 129 12.34 6.35 -8.50
CA LYS A 129 13.08 6.49 -9.76
C LYS A 129 12.65 5.50 -10.87
N TRP A 130 11.95 4.44 -10.50
CA TRP A 130 11.40 3.43 -11.42
C TRP A 130 9.88 3.48 -11.51
N SER A 131 9.23 4.38 -10.78
CA SER A 131 7.78 4.47 -10.77
C SER A 131 7.30 5.03 -12.09
N LEU A 132 6.36 4.31 -12.70
CA LEU A 132 5.67 4.71 -13.91
C LEU A 132 4.16 4.62 -13.71
N CYS A 133 3.40 5.44 -14.42
CA CYS A 133 1.95 5.32 -14.52
C CYS A 133 1.46 5.58 -15.95
N ARG A 134 0.18 5.28 -16.22
CA ARG A 134 -0.42 5.48 -17.54
C ARG A 134 -0.36 6.94 -18.03
N ARG A 135 -0.32 7.92 -17.12
CA ARG A 135 -0.28 9.35 -17.44
C ARG A 135 1.12 9.91 -17.71
N ASP A 136 2.16 9.09 -17.58
CA ASP A 136 3.56 9.50 -17.83
C ASP A 136 3.87 9.77 -19.30
N TYR A 137 2.94 9.44 -20.20
CA TYR A 137 3.00 9.72 -21.63
C TYR A 137 2.40 11.07 -22.04
N SER A 138 1.81 11.84 -21.12
CA SER A 138 1.16 13.14 -21.42
C SER A 138 2.01 14.36 -21.01
N GLU A 139 1.70 15.52 -21.57
CA GLU A 139 2.37 16.81 -21.26
C GLU A 139 2.36 17.16 -19.75
N HIS A 140 1.42 16.57 -19.01
CA HIS A 140 1.35 16.63 -17.55
C HIS A 140 1.80 15.29 -16.95
N LYS A 141 3.11 15.15 -16.75
CA LYS A 141 3.72 13.97 -16.12
C LYS A 141 3.28 13.83 -14.66
N LEU A 142 2.21 13.09 -14.42
CA LEU A 142 1.80 12.69 -13.07
C LEU A 142 2.40 11.33 -12.75
N HIS A 143 3.68 11.31 -12.35
CA HIS A 143 4.33 10.05 -11.98
C HIS A 143 3.63 9.38 -10.80
N SER A 144 3.50 8.05 -10.87
CA SER A 144 3.17 7.30 -9.67
C SER A 144 4.28 7.48 -8.65
N VAL A 145 3.91 7.52 -7.38
CA VAL A 145 4.83 7.62 -6.26
C VAL A 145 4.56 6.50 -5.28
N VAL A 146 5.62 6.08 -4.61
CA VAL A 146 5.59 5.21 -3.46
C VAL A 146 5.95 6.04 -2.24
N ILE A 147 4.97 6.23 -1.37
CA ILE A 147 5.11 6.99 -0.12
C ILE A 147 4.86 6.03 1.04
N SER A 148 5.81 5.98 1.97
CA SER A 148 5.68 5.26 3.23
C SER A 148 5.26 6.26 4.32
N PHE A 149 4.15 5.99 4.99
CA PHE A 149 3.67 6.74 6.15
C PHE A 149 3.94 5.93 7.40
N ARG A 150 4.85 6.42 8.25
CA ARG A 150 5.38 5.67 9.39
C ARG A 150 4.92 6.31 10.67
N ARG A 151 4.27 5.55 11.54
CA ARG A 151 3.88 6.07 12.85
C ARG A 151 5.14 6.44 13.63
N TYR A 152 5.13 7.60 14.29
CA TYR A 152 6.19 7.92 15.26
C TYR A 152 6.27 6.85 16.35
N LYS A 153 7.49 6.64 16.86
CA LYS A 153 7.75 5.64 17.91
C LYS A 153 7.05 6.00 19.21
#